data_AF-A0A7V9TID0-F1
#
_entry.id   AF-A0A7V9TID0-F1
#
_cell.length_a   1.000
_cell.length_b   1.000
_cell.length_c   1.000
_cell.angle_alpha   90.00
_cell.angle_beta   90.00
_cell.angle_gamma   90.00
#
_symmetry.space_group_name_H-M   'P 1'
#
loop_
_entity.id
_entity.type
_entity.pdbx_description
1 polymer ?
#
loop_
_entity_poly.entity_id
_entity_poly.type
_entity_poly.pdbx_seq_one_letter_code
_entity_poly.pdbx_strand_id
1 'polypeptide(L)'
;MYRSIGWTALVAICGFAGAHELRAQTVRYGVMGDSVTAQLRAAWTDDSTQSERAYCVQRARVTSRPSLGGGSDSIYRVLAVKPAATTDQDPNHVTFACAHGTPQLHTHTPATCLTDDAGSCRADGPLAYSCQPSRSDYEVLLDRGDQYAIIQCDRRAFRFYYPSEYIVPPQKPITNATAP
;
A
#
# COMPACT_ATOMS: atom_id res chain seq x y z
N MET A 1 -35.73 69.33 -19.50
CA MET A 1 -34.27 69.62 -19.41
C MET A 1 -33.84 69.09 -18.04
N TYR A 2 -33.02 68.06 -17.83
CA TYR A 2 -31.86 67.52 -18.54
C TYR A 2 -31.94 65.98 -18.59
N ARG A 3 -31.47 65.40 -19.71
CA ARG A 3 -31.12 63.97 -19.84
C ARG A 3 -29.72 63.76 -19.23
N SER A 4 -29.50 62.66 -18.53
CA SER A 4 -28.19 62.02 -18.46
C SER A 4 -28.35 60.50 -18.34
N ILE A 5 -27.94 59.84 -19.42
CA ILE A 5 -27.80 58.39 -19.60
C ILE A 5 -26.42 58.03 -19.05
N GLY A 6 -26.36 57.23 -17.99
CA GLY A 6 -25.13 56.72 -17.39
C GLY A 6 -24.97 55.24 -17.68
N TRP A 7 -23.89 54.89 -18.35
CA TRP A 7 -23.68 53.63 -19.07
C TRP A 7 -23.41 52.43 -18.18
N THR A 8 -23.94 51.30 -18.62
CA THR A 8 -23.63 49.92 -18.24
C THR A 8 -22.15 49.60 -18.53
N ALA A 9 -21.45 49.03 -17.54
CA ALA A 9 -20.28 48.17 -17.80
C ALA A 9 -20.18 47.14 -16.68
N LEU A 10 -21.00 46.10 -16.77
CA LEU A 10 -20.92 44.91 -15.94
C LEU A 10 -19.84 44.02 -16.58
N VAL A 11 -18.58 44.20 -16.18
CA VAL A 11 -17.50 43.29 -16.58
C VAL A 11 -17.63 42.02 -15.75
N ALA A 12 -18.42 41.08 -16.26
CA ALA A 12 -18.42 39.70 -15.79
C ALA A 12 -17.08 39.07 -16.21
N ILE A 13 -16.09 39.13 -15.31
CA ILE A 13 -14.88 38.32 -15.41
C ILE A 13 -15.31 36.88 -15.13
N CYS A 14 -15.75 36.18 -16.17
CA CYS A 14 -15.76 34.72 -16.19
C CYS A 14 -14.30 34.27 -16.21
N GLY A 15 -13.67 34.34 -15.04
CA GLY A 15 -12.42 33.62 -14.79
C GLY A 15 -12.73 32.16 -15.06
N PHE A 16 -12.07 31.60 -16.06
CA PHE A 16 -11.96 30.17 -16.25
C PHE A 16 -11.31 29.61 -14.99
N ALA A 17 -12.15 29.29 -14.00
CA ALA A 17 -11.78 28.39 -12.94
C ALA A 17 -11.47 27.08 -13.67
N GLY A 18 -10.19 26.87 -13.98
CA GLY A 18 -9.68 25.56 -14.30
C GLY A 18 -10.19 24.66 -13.19
N ALA A 19 -11.13 23.79 -13.54
CA ALA A 19 -11.54 22.71 -12.67
C ALA A 19 -10.29 21.84 -12.50
N HIS A 20 -9.45 22.23 -11.54
CA HIS A 20 -8.58 21.27 -10.89
C HIS A 20 -9.55 20.26 -10.32
N GLU A 21 -9.71 19.12 -11.00
CA GLU A 21 -10.36 17.97 -10.43
C GLU A 21 -9.65 17.72 -9.11
N LEU A 22 -10.29 18.15 -8.02
CA LEU A 22 -9.96 17.71 -6.68
C LEU A 22 -10.23 16.21 -6.71
N ARG A 23 -9.23 15.43 -7.13
CA ARG A 23 -9.27 13.99 -7.07
C ARG A 23 -9.49 13.66 -5.61
N ALA A 24 -10.69 13.18 -5.30
CA ALA A 24 -11.04 12.74 -3.96
C ALA A 24 -9.95 11.78 -3.48
N GLN A 25 -9.46 11.99 -2.25
CA GLN A 25 -8.39 11.18 -1.68
C GLN A 25 -8.77 9.70 -1.79
N THR A 26 -7.91 8.90 -2.44
CA THR A 26 -8.06 7.45 -2.46
C THR A 26 -8.06 6.98 -1.00
N VAL A 27 -9.17 6.38 -0.54
CA VAL A 27 -9.28 5.90 0.83
C VAL A 27 -8.50 4.58 0.94
N ARG A 28 -7.27 4.66 1.45
CA ARG A 28 -6.29 3.56 1.50
C ARG A 28 -6.22 2.93 2.88
N TYR A 29 -7.34 2.43 3.38
CA TYR A 29 -7.38 1.80 4.70
C TYR A 29 -8.04 0.43 4.60
N GLY A 30 -7.52 -0.51 5.38
CA GLY A 30 -8.16 -1.79 5.66
C GLY A 30 -8.23 -1.99 7.18
N VAL A 31 -9.02 -2.97 7.61
CA VAL A 31 -9.26 -3.26 9.02
C VAL A 31 -8.98 -4.72 9.31
N MET A 32 -8.15 -4.99 10.31
CA MET A 32 -7.98 -6.33 10.84
C MET A 32 -9.12 -6.62 11.81
N GLY A 33 -9.79 -7.76 11.65
CA GLY A 33 -10.75 -8.25 12.64
C GLY A 33 -10.07 -8.56 13.97
N ASP A 34 -10.82 -8.50 15.06
CA ASP A 34 -10.26 -8.63 16.42
C ASP A 34 -9.63 -10.00 16.65
N SER A 35 -10.26 -11.08 16.14
CA SER A 35 -9.72 -12.43 16.22
C SER A 35 -8.39 -12.57 15.48
N VAL A 36 -8.27 -11.99 14.29
CA VAL A 36 -7.04 -11.99 13.49
C VAL A 36 -5.96 -11.16 14.18
N THR A 37 -6.32 -9.99 14.70
CA THR A 37 -5.43 -9.14 15.47
C THR A 37 -4.89 -9.86 16.70
N ALA A 38 -5.75 -10.57 17.44
CA ALA A 38 -5.36 -11.35 18.61
C ALA A 38 -4.43 -12.51 18.23
N GLN A 39 -4.75 -13.26 17.17
CA GLN A 39 -3.92 -14.34 16.64
C GLN A 39 -2.52 -13.85 16.26
N LEU A 40 -2.44 -12.78 15.47
CA LEU A 40 -1.18 -12.21 14.99
C LEU A 40 -0.36 -11.57 16.12
N ARG A 41 -1.03 -10.97 17.11
CA ARG A 41 -0.39 -10.46 18.33
C ARG A 41 0.22 -11.55 19.18
N ALA A 42 -0.49 -12.67 19.34
CA ALA A 42 0.00 -13.80 20.12
C ALA A 42 1.23 -14.46 19.46
N ALA A 43 1.31 -14.43 18.13
CA ALA A 43 2.48 -14.89 17.39
C ALA A 43 3.67 -13.91 17.47
N TRP A 44 3.46 -12.65 17.86
CA TRP A 44 4.49 -11.62 17.87
C TRP A 44 5.36 -11.66 19.13
N THR A 45 6.67 -11.83 18.92
CA THR A 45 7.69 -11.79 19.98
C THR A 45 8.36 -10.41 20.01
N ASP A 46 8.95 -10.03 21.15
CA ASP A 46 9.77 -8.80 21.24
C ASP A 46 11.25 -9.09 20.94
N ASP A 47 11.55 -10.27 20.39
CA ASP A 47 12.87 -10.69 19.93
C ASP A 47 13.18 -10.06 18.57
N SER A 48 14.31 -9.36 18.46
CA SER A 48 14.76 -8.73 17.22
C SER A 48 15.33 -9.70 16.19
N THR A 49 15.55 -10.96 16.60
CA THR A 49 15.91 -12.06 15.70
C THR A 49 14.70 -12.89 15.26
N GLN A 50 13.47 -12.50 15.63
CA GLN A 50 12.28 -13.20 15.17
C GLN A 50 12.24 -13.19 13.65
N SER A 51 11.91 -14.32 13.03
CA SER A 51 11.78 -14.38 11.58
C SER A 51 10.49 -13.71 11.12
N GLU A 52 10.51 -13.19 9.89
CA GLU A 52 9.28 -12.79 9.19
C GLU A 52 8.34 -14.00 9.11
N ARG A 53 7.04 -13.76 9.21
CA ARG A 53 6.00 -14.81 9.13
C ARG A 53 5.06 -14.48 8.00
N ALA A 54 4.52 -15.53 7.40
CA ALA A 54 3.64 -15.41 6.26
C ALA A 54 2.28 -16.06 6.51
N TYR A 55 1.24 -15.43 5.98
CA TYR A 55 -0.14 -15.84 6.13
C TYR A 55 -0.92 -15.60 4.83
N CYS A 56 -1.94 -16.43 4.61
CA CYS A 56 -2.93 -16.23 3.56
C CYS A 56 -4.26 -15.79 4.16
N VAL A 57 -4.85 -14.73 3.61
CA VAL A 57 -6.18 -14.27 4.01
C VAL A 57 -7.23 -15.30 3.58
N GLN A 58 -7.85 -15.99 4.54
CA GLN A 58 -8.89 -16.97 4.24
C GLN A 58 -10.25 -16.33 4.02
N ARG A 59 -10.51 -15.23 4.71
CA ARG A 59 -11.82 -14.56 4.64
C ARG A 59 -11.64 -13.08 4.88
N ALA A 60 -12.19 -12.29 3.97
CA ALA A 60 -12.34 -10.86 4.11
C ALA A 60 -13.71 -10.44 3.57
N ARG A 61 -14.17 -9.27 3.98
CA ARG A 61 -15.34 -8.62 3.39
C ARG A 61 -14.99 -7.20 3.00
N VAL A 62 -15.61 -6.70 1.94
CA VAL A 62 -15.54 -5.28 1.60
C VAL A 62 -16.46 -4.52 2.55
N THR A 63 -15.93 -3.54 3.27
CA THR A 63 -16.69 -2.67 4.17
C THR A 63 -17.05 -1.34 3.53
N SER A 64 -16.29 -0.92 2.52
CA SER A 64 -16.61 0.25 1.72
C SER A 64 -16.07 0.06 0.31
N ARG A 65 -16.89 0.40 -0.68
CA ARG A 65 -16.46 0.58 -2.06
C ARG A 65 -16.57 2.07 -2.35
N PRO A 66 -15.49 2.75 -2.75
CA PRO A 66 -15.60 4.13 -3.19
C PRO A 66 -16.60 4.19 -4.34
N SER A 67 -17.58 5.09 -4.25
CA SER A 67 -18.70 5.21 -5.20
C SER A 67 -18.32 5.87 -6.52
N LEU A 68 -17.08 6.30 -6.68
CA LEU A 68 -16.59 6.99 -7.86
C LEU A 68 -16.03 5.95 -8.84
N GLY A 69 -16.66 5.82 -10.00
CA GLY A 69 -16.44 4.78 -11.02
C GLY A 69 -15.08 4.78 -11.73
N GLY A 70 -13.98 4.84 -10.98
CA GLY A 70 -12.62 4.75 -11.49
C GLY A 70 -11.71 4.10 -10.45
N GLY A 71 -11.44 2.81 -10.64
CA GLY A 71 -10.27 2.09 -10.08
C GLY A 71 -9.92 2.31 -8.61
N SER A 72 -10.89 2.65 -7.75
CA SER A 72 -10.61 3.04 -6.38
C SER A 72 -10.52 1.81 -5.48
N ASP A 73 -9.50 1.78 -4.61
CA ASP A 73 -9.27 0.66 -3.70
C ASP A 73 -10.46 0.48 -2.75
N SER A 74 -10.91 -0.76 -2.61
CA SER A 74 -11.94 -1.10 -1.63
C SER A 74 -11.36 -1.15 -0.23
N ILE A 75 -12.14 -0.77 0.78
CA ILE A 75 -11.77 -0.99 2.19
C ILE A 75 -12.14 -2.43 2.53
N TYR A 76 -11.14 -3.23 2.89
CA TYR A 76 -11.32 -4.61 3.30
C TYR A 76 -11.30 -4.75 4.83
N ARG A 77 -12.19 -5.57 5.37
CA ARG A 77 -12.09 -6.10 6.72
C ARG A 77 -11.68 -7.58 6.66
N VAL A 78 -10.50 -7.89 7.16
CA VAL A 78 -10.00 -9.27 7.25
C VAL A 78 -10.59 -9.97 8.47
N LEU A 79 -11.15 -11.16 8.25
CA LEU A 79 -11.91 -11.92 9.25
C LEU A 79 -11.22 -13.23 9.65
N ALA A 80 -10.34 -13.75 8.80
CA ALA A 80 -9.56 -14.95 9.07
C ALA A 80 -8.28 -14.98 8.22
N VAL A 81 -7.20 -15.48 8.82
CA VAL A 81 -5.92 -15.76 8.16
C VAL A 81 -5.46 -17.16 8.56
N LYS A 82 -4.70 -17.82 7.68
CA LYS A 82 -3.99 -19.06 8.00
C LYS A 82 -2.49 -18.87 7.77
N PRO A 83 -1.61 -19.53 8.53
CA PRO A 83 -0.19 -19.60 8.18
C PRO A 83 -0.01 -20.09 6.74
N ALA A 84 0.92 -19.48 6.02
CA ALA A 84 1.34 -19.92 4.69
C ALA A 84 2.52 -20.87 4.83
N ALA A 85 2.69 -21.79 3.86
CA ALA A 85 3.91 -22.55 3.76
C ALA A 85 5.04 -21.62 3.27
N THR A 86 6.19 -21.68 3.94
CA THR A 86 7.37 -20.89 3.61
C THR A 86 8.44 -21.81 3.02
N THR A 87 9.19 -21.31 2.03
CA THR A 87 10.34 -22.03 1.45
C THR A 87 11.66 -21.45 1.90
N ASP A 88 11.65 -20.19 2.30
CA ASP A 88 12.80 -19.47 2.83
C ASP A 88 12.28 -18.42 3.82
N GLN A 89 12.94 -18.27 4.95
CA GLN A 89 12.44 -17.48 6.06
C GLN A 89 13.57 -17.09 7.02
N ASP A 90 13.78 -15.79 7.17
CA ASP A 90 14.70 -15.21 8.15
C ASP A 90 14.10 -13.90 8.72
N PRO A 91 14.82 -13.12 9.54
CA PRO A 91 14.30 -11.85 10.06
C PRO A 91 13.97 -10.79 9.00
N ASN A 92 14.61 -10.81 7.84
CA ASN A 92 14.54 -9.76 6.83
C ASN A 92 13.75 -10.16 5.59
N HIS A 93 13.46 -11.45 5.41
CA HIS A 93 12.62 -11.90 4.31
C HIS A 93 11.84 -13.18 4.65
N VAL A 94 10.72 -13.34 3.96
CA VAL A 94 10.01 -14.62 3.86
C VAL A 94 9.56 -14.86 2.43
N THR A 95 9.88 -16.04 1.90
CA THR A 95 9.36 -16.51 0.62
C THR A 95 8.19 -17.44 0.86
N PHE A 96 7.03 -17.06 0.33
CA PHE A 96 5.79 -17.82 0.46
C PHE A 96 4.85 -17.55 -0.71
N ALA A 97 3.84 -18.40 -0.87
CA ALA A 97 2.79 -18.21 -1.86
C ALA A 97 1.43 -18.60 -1.32
N CYS A 98 0.43 -17.77 -1.62
CA CYS A 98 -0.98 -18.09 -1.45
C CYS A 98 -1.59 -18.51 -2.79
N ALA A 99 -2.77 -19.16 -2.77
CA ALA A 99 -3.51 -19.42 -4.00
C ALA A 99 -3.82 -18.10 -4.75
N HIS A 100 -3.99 -18.14 -6.07
CA HIS A 100 -4.36 -16.94 -6.83
C HIS A 100 -5.66 -16.31 -6.30
N GLY A 101 -5.72 -14.97 -6.24
CA GLY A 101 -6.85 -14.23 -5.71
C GLY A 101 -6.97 -14.30 -4.18
N THR A 102 -5.97 -14.85 -3.49
CA THR A 102 -5.91 -14.91 -2.03
C THR A 102 -4.89 -13.87 -1.54
N PRO A 103 -5.35 -12.77 -0.91
CA PRO A 103 -4.46 -11.72 -0.41
C PRO A 103 -3.41 -12.27 0.54
N GLN A 104 -2.19 -11.81 0.35
CA GLN A 104 -1.05 -12.16 1.19
C GLN A 104 -0.98 -11.25 2.42
N LEU A 105 -0.52 -11.80 3.54
CA LEU A 105 -0.12 -11.06 4.71
C LEU A 105 1.23 -11.57 5.18
N HIS A 106 2.21 -10.70 5.32
CA HIS A 106 3.48 -11.03 5.97
C HIS A 106 3.81 -10.05 7.09
N THR A 107 4.81 -10.39 7.90
CA THR A 107 5.26 -9.57 9.01
C THR A 107 6.64 -9.01 8.75
N HIS A 108 6.81 -7.69 8.84
CA HIS A 108 8.14 -7.11 8.94
C HIS A 108 8.61 -7.19 10.39
N THR A 109 9.84 -7.62 10.60
CA THR A 109 10.41 -7.77 11.94
C THR A 109 11.07 -6.46 12.38
N PRO A 110 11.68 -6.40 13.58
CA PRO A 110 12.48 -5.25 14.02
C PRO A 110 13.76 -5.02 13.21
N ALA A 111 13.78 -5.29 11.91
CA ALA A 111 14.92 -5.06 11.03
C ALA A 111 14.83 -3.71 10.32
N THR A 112 15.99 -3.09 10.08
CA THR A 112 16.16 -1.94 9.19
C THR A 112 16.90 -2.37 7.95
N CYS A 113 16.27 -2.17 6.80
CA CYS A 113 16.88 -2.34 5.49
C CYS A 113 17.07 -0.97 4.85
N LEU A 114 18.28 -0.69 4.33
CA LEU A 114 18.57 0.57 3.62
C LEU A 114 18.25 0.48 2.12
N THR A 115 18.09 -0.74 1.62
CA THR A 115 17.76 -1.06 0.23
C THR A 115 16.78 -2.24 0.21
N ASP A 116 16.27 -2.60 -0.97
CA ASP A 116 15.45 -3.82 -1.14
C ASP A 116 16.27 -5.12 -1.00
N ASP A 117 17.60 -5.05 -0.84
CA ASP A 117 18.44 -6.23 -0.59
C ASP A 117 18.38 -6.64 0.88
N ALA A 118 17.85 -7.85 1.14
CA ALA A 118 17.77 -8.46 2.47
C ALA A 118 19.15 -8.58 3.15
N GLY A 119 20.24 -8.74 2.39
CA GLY A 119 21.61 -8.79 2.92
C GLY A 119 22.09 -7.45 3.50
N SER A 120 21.41 -6.34 3.19
CA SER A 120 21.70 -5.02 3.74
C SER A 120 21.03 -4.73 5.08
N CYS A 121 20.16 -5.63 5.54
CA CYS A 121 19.31 -5.40 6.70
C CYS A 121 20.04 -5.66 8.03
N ARG A 122 19.68 -4.91 9.07
CA ARG A 122 20.21 -5.06 10.43
C ARG A 122 19.07 -5.05 11.44
N ALA A 123 19.11 -5.95 12.41
CA ALA A 123 18.21 -5.93 13.55
C ALA A 123 18.35 -4.60 14.33
N ASP A 124 17.22 -4.11 14.84
CA ASP A 124 17.06 -2.94 15.71
C ASP A 124 17.62 -1.62 15.14
N GLY A 125 17.67 -1.47 13.82
CA GLY A 125 18.11 -0.22 13.21
C GLY A 125 17.09 0.92 13.32
N PRO A 126 17.44 2.14 12.87
CA PRO A 126 16.61 3.35 13.03
C PRO A 126 15.30 3.33 12.23
N LEU A 127 15.13 2.41 11.29
CA LEU A 127 13.91 2.21 10.51
C LEU A 127 13.24 0.86 10.83
N ALA A 128 13.58 0.25 11.98
CA ALA A 128 12.92 -0.95 12.46
C ALA A 128 11.42 -0.71 12.52
N TYR A 129 10.62 -1.74 12.25
CA TYR A 129 9.16 -1.64 12.19
C TYR A 129 8.63 -0.74 11.06
N SER A 130 9.43 -0.48 10.01
CA SER A 130 8.95 0.21 8.82
C SER A 130 7.80 -0.58 8.18
N CYS A 131 6.64 0.05 8.09
CA CYS A 131 5.46 -0.54 7.46
C CYS A 131 5.45 -0.41 5.93
N GLN A 132 6.51 0.10 5.30
CA GLN A 132 6.50 0.31 3.85
C GLN A 132 6.74 -1.02 3.12
N PRO A 133 5.90 -1.41 2.14
CA PRO A 133 6.18 -2.54 1.27
C PRO A 133 7.44 -2.28 0.47
N SER A 134 8.22 -3.34 0.29
CA SER A 134 9.34 -3.36 -0.64
C SER A 134 8.85 -3.25 -2.08
N ARG A 135 9.77 -2.99 -3.00
CA ARG A 135 9.47 -3.09 -4.43
C ARG A 135 8.99 -4.49 -4.83
N SER A 136 9.64 -5.53 -4.31
CA SER A 136 9.28 -6.93 -4.55
C SER A 136 7.86 -7.26 -4.08
N ASP A 137 7.41 -6.70 -2.95
CA ASP A 137 6.04 -6.90 -2.46
C ASP A 137 5.00 -6.42 -3.48
N TYR A 138 5.23 -5.24 -4.08
CA TYR A 138 4.35 -4.73 -5.13
C TYR A 138 4.43 -5.56 -6.41
N GLU A 139 5.62 -5.98 -6.82
CA GLU A 139 5.79 -6.81 -8.01
C GLU A 139 5.04 -8.14 -7.87
N VAL A 140 5.11 -8.79 -6.70
CA VAL A 140 4.35 -10.00 -6.37
C VAL A 140 2.83 -9.73 -6.34
N LEU A 141 2.40 -8.64 -5.71
CA LEU A 141 0.98 -8.23 -5.67
C LEU A 141 0.41 -8.06 -7.09
N LEU A 142 1.15 -7.38 -7.96
CA LEU A 142 0.76 -7.09 -9.34
C LEU A 142 0.77 -8.34 -10.22
N ASP A 143 1.84 -9.14 -10.17
CA ASP A 143 1.97 -10.38 -10.94
C ASP A 143 0.83 -11.36 -10.63
N ARG A 144 0.47 -11.47 -9.35
CA ARG A 144 -0.61 -12.35 -8.89
C ARG A 144 -2.01 -11.83 -9.20
N GLY A 145 -2.15 -10.53 -9.49
CA GLY A 145 -3.44 -9.86 -9.65
C GLY A 145 -4.26 -9.78 -8.36
N ASP A 146 -3.62 -9.85 -7.19
CA ASP A 146 -4.31 -9.76 -5.92
C ASP A 146 -4.82 -8.32 -5.70
N GLN A 147 -6.00 -8.17 -5.07
CA GLN A 147 -6.65 -6.86 -4.91
C GLN A 147 -5.95 -5.97 -3.88
N TYR A 148 -5.26 -6.58 -2.92
CA TYR A 148 -4.51 -5.94 -1.87
C TYR A 148 -3.58 -6.97 -1.23
N ALA A 149 -2.63 -6.50 -0.44
CA ALA A 149 -1.87 -7.30 0.50
C ALA A 149 -1.64 -6.52 1.81
N ILE A 150 -1.09 -7.19 2.82
CA ILE A 150 -0.99 -6.65 4.18
C ILE A 150 0.41 -6.88 4.74
N ILE A 151 0.97 -5.86 5.38
CA ILE A 151 2.14 -5.98 6.23
C ILE A 151 1.73 -5.77 7.68
N GLN A 152 2.12 -6.68 8.56
CA GLN A 152 2.18 -6.39 9.99
C GLN A 152 3.61 -5.94 10.33
N CYS A 153 3.77 -4.68 10.69
CA CYS A 153 5.07 -4.07 10.97
C CYS A 153 5.32 -3.87 12.46
N ASP A 154 4.32 -4.08 13.31
CA ASP A 154 4.44 -4.07 14.76
C ASP A 154 3.43 -5.06 15.36
N ARG A 155 3.53 -5.36 16.65
CA ARG A 155 2.51 -6.09 17.40
C ARG A 155 1.11 -5.51 17.18
N ARG A 156 0.96 -4.21 16.88
CA ARG A 156 -0.35 -3.55 16.71
C ARG A 156 -0.54 -2.82 15.39
N ALA A 157 0.47 -2.71 14.55
CA ALA A 157 0.40 -1.95 13.31
C ALA A 157 0.27 -2.86 12.09
N PHE A 158 -0.73 -2.55 11.26
CA PHE A 158 -1.01 -3.24 10.00
C PHE A 158 -1.15 -2.20 8.90
N ARG A 159 -0.44 -2.39 7.79
CA ARG A 159 -0.59 -1.58 6.57
C ARG A 159 -1.19 -2.44 5.47
N PHE A 160 -2.30 -1.99 4.94
CA PHE A 160 -2.84 -2.51 3.69
C PHE A 160 -2.19 -1.75 2.55
N TYR A 161 -1.86 -2.46 1.47
CA TYR A 161 -1.30 -1.86 0.27
C TYR A 161 -1.95 -2.44 -0.96
N TYR A 162 -2.03 -1.60 -1.98
CA TYR A 162 -2.88 -1.83 -3.14
C TYR A 162 -2.10 -1.66 -4.45
N PRO A 163 -2.52 -2.32 -5.54
CA PRO A 163 -1.92 -2.15 -6.86
C PRO A 163 -1.80 -0.69 -7.30
N SER A 164 -2.78 0.14 -6.92
CA SER A 164 -2.85 1.56 -7.27
C SER A 164 -1.71 2.41 -6.68
N GLU A 165 -1.05 1.92 -5.63
CA GLU A 165 0.05 2.62 -4.94
C GLU A 165 1.39 2.42 -5.63
N TYR A 166 1.52 1.43 -6.51
CA TYR A 166 2.76 1.16 -7.21
C TYR A 166 2.99 2.17 -8.33
N ILE A 167 3.82 3.17 -8.03
CA ILE A 167 4.28 4.15 -9.01
C ILE A 167 5.58 3.61 -9.61
N VAL A 168 5.50 3.05 -10.83
CA VAL A 168 6.70 2.76 -11.62
C VAL A 168 7.39 4.10 -11.90
N PRO A 169 8.65 4.31 -11.47
CA PRO A 169 9.39 5.49 -11.86
C PRO A 169 9.41 5.58 -13.39
N PRO A 170 9.22 6.76 -14.00
CA PRO A 170 9.29 6.89 -15.45
C PRO A 170 10.64 6.32 -15.91
N GLN A 171 10.60 5.30 -16.78
CA GLN A 171 11.81 4.77 -17.38
C GLN A 171 12.49 5.93 -18.10
N LYS A 172 13.70 6.28 -17.65
CA LYS A 172 14.51 7.27 -18.36
C LYS A 172 14.67 6.74 -19.79
N PRO A 173 14.28 7.50 -20.84
CA PRO A 173 14.46 7.04 -22.20
C PRO A 173 15.90 6.59 -22.37
N ILE A 174 16.11 5.37 -22.84
CA ILE A 174 17.44 4.92 -23.26
C ILE A 174 17.77 5.78 -24.48
N THR A 175 18.37 6.94 -24.25
CA THR A 175 19.00 7.69 -25.32
C THR A 175 20.19 6.85 -25.74
N ASN A 176 20.02 6.08 -26.81
CA ASN A 176 21.14 5.53 -27.56
C ASN A 176 21.96 6.73 -28.03
N ALA A 177 22.92 7.15 -27.20
CA ALA A 177 23.96 8.06 -27.62
C ALA A 177 24.78 7.28 -28.63
N THR A 178 24.46 7.47 -29.92
CA THR A 178 25.36 7.15 -31.01
C THR A 178 26.64 7.92 -30.73
N ALA A 179 27.69 7.22 -30.27
CA ALA A 179 29.01 7.79 -30.12
C ALA A 179 29.52 8.26 -31.50
N PRO A 180 30.23 9.40 -31.58
CA PRO A 180 30.87 9.85 -32.81
C PRO A 180 32.00 8.92 -33.24
#